data_AF-A0A7Y7CGK7-F1
#
_entry.id   AF-A0A7Y7CGK7-F1
#
_cell.length_a   1.000
_cell.length_b   1.000
_cell.length_c   1.000
_cell.angle_alpha   90.00
_cell.angle_beta   90.00
_cell.angle_gamma   90.00
#
_symmetry.space_group_name_H-M   'P 1'
#
loop_
_entity.id
_entity.type
_entity.pdbx_description
1 polymer ?
#
loop_
_entity_poly.entity_id
_entity_poly.type
_entity_poly.pdbx_seq_one_letter_code
_entity_poly.pdbx_strand_id
1 'polypeptide(L)'
;MNIRPRRNRKSDSIRSLIEETKVTTDDFIFPLFLLEGASDKVEVDSMPGIYRLGLEQMLKEIDECLKLGIKSFDVFPVVPEHYKDKVATKSYDDDFFYQKALRRIKQEFPEAAIMTDVALDPYNSDGHDGIVEDGKILNDETLEVLGKQALSQAACGIDIIGPSDMMDGRVGYIREVLDENGFTDVSIMS
;
A
#
# COMPACT_ATOMS: atom_id res chain seq x y z
N MET A 1 -23.58 37.02 -32.40
CA MET A 1 -22.79 36.20 -31.45
C MET A 1 -22.63 34.79 -32.04
N ASN A 2 -21.44 34.45 -32.54
CA ASN A 2 -21.22 33.23 -33.34
C ASN A 2 -20.88 32.01 -32.46
N ILE A 3 -20.20 32.21 -31.33
CA ILE A 3 -19.86 31.17 -30.37
C ILE A 3 -20.96 31.07 -29.30
N ARG A 4 -21.53 29.89 -29.13
CA ARG A 4 -22.51 29.59 -28.07
C ARG A 4 -22.17 28.26 -27.40
N PRO A 5 -21.31 28.24 -26.36
CA PRO A 5 -20.82 27.01 -25.76
C PRO A 5 -21.91 26.13 -25.11
N ARG A 6 -23.09 26.71 -24.80
CA ARG A 6 -24.25 25.93 -24.35
C ARG A 6 -24.76 24.93 -25.38
N ARG A 7 -24.42 25.07 -26.67
CA ARG A 7 -24.75 24.09 -27.71
C ARG A 7 -24.11 22.71 -27.42
N ASN A 8 -22.95 22.67 -26.78
CA ASN A 8 -22.28 21.43 -26.35
C ASN A 8 -22.84 20.87 -25.03
N ARG A 9 -23.77 21.58 -24.38
CA ARG A 9 -24.36 21.18 -23.09
C ARG A 9 -25.87 20.95 -23.18
N LYS A 10 -26.42 20.97 -24.39
CA LYS A 10 -27.87 21.02 -24.67
C LYS A 10 -28.62 19.74 -24.34
N SER A 11 -27.93 18.61 -24.36
CA SER A 11 -28.52 17.29 -24.08
C SER A 11 -27.44 16.37 -23.54
N ASP A 12 -27.87 15.28 -22.94
CA ASP A 12 -26.98 14.27 -22.38
C ASP A 12 -26.06 13.66 -23.44
N SER A 13 -26.62 13.20 -24.56
CA SER A 13 -25.85 12.62 -25.67
C SER A 13 -24.76 13.53 -26.23
N ILE A 14 -24.94 14.85 -26.17
CA ILE A 14 -23.93 15.81 -26.64
C ILE A 14 -22.85 16.02 -25.58
N ARG A 15 -23.21 16.04 -24.29
CA ARG A 15 -22.23 16.09 -23.21
C ARG A 15 -21.38 14.83 -23.20
N SER A 16 -21.97 13.64 -23.34
CA SER A 16 -21.24 12.37 -23.39
C SER A 16 -20.30 12.24 -24.59
N LEU A 17 -20.58 12.93 -25.71
CA LEU A 17 -19.71 12.97 -26.90
C LEU A 17 -18.47 13.84 -26.69
N ILE A 18 -18.58 14.89 -25.89
CA ILE A 18 -17.54 15.92 -25.71
C ILE A 18 -16.92 15.90 -24.32
N GLU A 19 -17.25 14.91 -23.50
CA GLU A 19 -16.68 14.68 -22.18
C GLU A 19 -15.18 14.36 -22.30
N GLU A 20 -14.36 15.12 -21.58
CA GLU A 20 -12.89 15.05 -21.68
C GLU A 20 -12.29 13.97 -20.78
N THR A 21 -12.97 13.65 -19.68
CA THR A 21 -12.47 12.74 -18.65
C THR A 21 -13.58 11.80 -18.21
N LYS A 22 -13.24 10.53 -18.11
CA LYS A 22 -14.09 9.50 -17.52
C LYS A 22 -13.28 8.81 -16.44
N VAL A 23 -13.90 8.63 -15.28
CA VAL A 23 -13.33 7.84 -14.20
C VAL A 23 -13.95 6.46 -14.28
N THR A 24 -13.12 5.42 -14.27
CA THR A 24 -13.52 4.01 -14.24
C THR A 24 -12.93 3.35 -13.00
N THR A 25 -13.31 2.10 -12.75
CA THR A 25 -12.73 1.32 -11.64
C THR A 25 -11.25 0.98 -11.86
N ASP A 26 -10.74 1.10 -13.09
CA ASP A 26 -9.33 0.90 -13.39
C ASP A 26 -8.47 2.07 -12.88
N ASP A 27 -9.08 3.21 -12.51
CA ASP A 27 -8.40 4.37 -11.92
C ASP A 27 -8.25 4.28 -10.38
N PHE A 28 -8.78 3.22 -9.75
CA PHE A 28 -8.85 3.11 -8.29
C PHE A 28 -7.81 2.15 -7.72
N ILE A 29 -7.14 2.61 -6.66
CA ILE A 29 -6.37 1.79 -5.71
C ILE A 29 -7.08 1.91 -4.36
N PHE A 30 -7.43 0.79 -3.72
CA PHE A 30 -8.16 0.80 -2.46
C PHE A 30 -7.24 0.47 -1.27
N PRO A 31 -7.02 1.42 -0.34
CA PRO A 31 -6.26 1.18 0.89
C PRO A 31 -7.01 0.25 1.85
N LEU A 32 -6.29 -0.72 2.42
CA LEU A 32 -6.82 -1.70 3.37
C LEU A 32 -5.94 -1.78 4.62
N PHE A 33 -6.53 -1.72 5.81
CA PHE A 33 -5.80 -1.74 7.08
C PHE A 33 -5.88 -3.13 7.73
N LEU A 34 -4.77 -3.85 7.80
CA LEU A 34 -4.69 -5.20 8.37
C LEU A 34 -4.37 -5.15 9.87
N LEU A 35 -5.25 -5.71 10.70
CA LEU A 35 -5.07 -5.82 12.14
C LEU A 35 -4.93 -7.29 12.56
N GLU A 36 -3.83 -7.61 13.24
CA GLU A 36 -3.60 -8.96 13.77
C GLU A 36 -4.69 -9.36 14.78
N GLY A 37 -5.19 -10.60 14.65
CA GLY A 37 -6.08 -11.21 15.65
C GLY A 37 -7.51 -10.65 15.69
N ALA A 38 -7.87 -9.69 14.83
CA ALA A 38 -9.23 -9.18 14.74
C ALA A 38 -10.17 -10.25 14.14
N SER A 39 -11.17 -10.68 14.91
CA SER A 39 -12.20 -11.62 14.45
C SER A 39 -13.26 -10.96 13.57
N ASP A 40 -13.38 -9.63 13.64
CA ASP A 40 -14.35 -8.82 12.89
C ASP A 40 -13.75 -7.46 12.52
N LYS A 41 -14.50 -6.64 11.77
CA LYS A 41 -14.12 -5.28 11.38
C LYS A 41 -14.10 -4.35 12.60
N VAL A 42 -13.03 -3.56 12.75
CA VAL A 42 -12.91 -2.52 13.80
C VAL A 42 -12.95 -1.15 13.13
N GLU A 43 -13.97 -0.35 13.39
CA GLU A 43 -14.10 0.98 12.79
C GLU A 43 -12.97 1.93 13.24
N VAL A 44 -12.54 2.79 12.33
CA VAL A 44 -11.60 3.88 12.62
C VAL A 44 -12.41 5.13 12.96
N ASP A 45 -12.47 5.50 14.24
CA ASP A 45 -13.32 6.60 14.74
C ASP A 45 -13.17 7.92 13.96
N SER A 46 -11.95 8.24 13.51
CA SER A 46 -11.65 9.47 12.76
C SER A 46 -11.98 9.39 11.27
N MET A 47 -12.29 8.20 10.75
CA MET A 47 -12.57 7.92 9.34
C MET A 47 -13.85 7.07 9.22
N PRO A 48 -15.05 7.68 9.36
CA PRO A 48 -16.31 6.94 9.35
C PRO A 48 -16.47 6.07 8.10
N GLY A 49 -16.85 4.81 8.29
CA GLY A 49 -16.97 3.82 7.22
C GLY A 49 -15.66 3.15 6.78
N ILE A 50 -14.53 3.49 7.42
CA ILE A 50 -13.24 2.81 7.24
C ILE A 50 -12.98 1.89 8.42
N TYR A 51 -12.41 0.72 8.12
CA TYR A 51 -12.22 -0.35 9.08
C TYR A 51 -10.81 -0.89 9.06
N ARG A 52 -10.35 -1.31 10.23
CA ARG A 52 -9.23 -2.25 10.40
C ARG A 52 -9.80 -3.66 10.34
N LEU A 53 -9.19 -4.51 9.52
CA LEU A 53 -9.71 -5.82 9.16
C LEU A 53 -8.74 -6.91 9.65
N GLY A 54 -9.28 -7.98 10.23
CA GLY A 54 -8.55 -9.23 10.29
C GLY A 54 -8.42 -9.84 8.89
N LEU A 55 -7.47 -10.77 8.71
CA LEU A 55 -7.16 -11.36 7.40
C LEU A 55 -8.39 -11.94 6.69
N GLU A 56 -9.20 -12.76 7.36
CA GLU A 56 -10.40 -13.36 6.76
C GLU A 56 -11.40 -12.33 6.24
N GLN A 57 -11.47 -11.17 6.89
CA GLN A 57 -12.40 -10.10 6.53
C GLN A 57 -11.81 -9.24 5.40
N MET A 58 -10.49 -9.08 5.39
CA MET A 58 -9.77 -8.45 4.28
C MET A 58 -9.90 -9.27 2.99
N LEU A 59 -9.79 -10.60 3.05
CA LEU A 59 -9.95 -11.46 1.88
C LEU A 59 -11.36 -11.33 1.27
N LYS A 60 -12.41 -11.27 2.11
CA LYS A 60 -13.78 -11.00 1.66
C LYS A 60 -13.92 -9.62 1.01
N GLU A 61 -13.29 -8.59 1.61
CA GLU A 61 -13.32 -7.23 1.07
C GLU A 61 -12.67 -7.16 -0.32
N ILE A 62 -11.53 -7.84 -0.50
CA ILE A 62 -10.83 -7.93 -1.79
C ILE A 62 -11.71 -8.63 -2.84
N ASP A 63 -12.31 -9.77 -2.51
CA ASP A 63 -13.22 -10.52 -3.41
C ASP A 63 -14.43 -9.66 -3.83
N GLU A 64 -15.04 -8.91 -2.90
CA GLU A 64 -16.13 -7.99 -3.21
C GLU A 64 -15.67 -6.84 -4.13
N CYS A 65 -14.50 -6.26 -3.86
CA CYS A 65 -13.92 -5.20 -4.70
C CYS A 65 -13.60 -5.68 -6.13
N LEU A 66 -13.05 -6.88 -6.26
CA LEU A 66 -12.77 -7.50 -7.57
C LEU A 66 -14.06 -7.70 -8.38
N LYS A 67 -15.15 -8.12 -7.74
CA LYS A 67 -16.49 -8.23 -8.39
C LYS A 67 -17.04 -6.88 -8.85
N LEU A 68 -16.68 -5.80 -8.18
CA LEU A 68 -17.02 -4.42 -8.56
C LEU A 68 -16.09 -3.86 -9.65
N GLY A 69 -14.97 -4.54 -9.95
CA GLY A 69 -13.99 -4.12 -10.96
C GLY A 69 -12.80 -3.34 -10.42
N ILE A 70 -12.66 -3.20 -9.10
CA ILE A 70 -11.48 -2.60 -8.45
C ILE A 70 -10.44 -3.72 -8.28
N LYS A 71 -9.26 -3.52 -8.87
CA LYS A 71 -8.24 -4.59 -8.97
C LYS A 71 -6.95 -4.30 -8.22
N SER A 72 -6.79 -3.07 -7.72
CA SER A 72 -5.56 -2.62 -7.08
C SER A 72 -5.82 -2.28 -5.62
N PHE A 73 -4.99 -2.78 -4.73
CA PHE A 73 -5.13 -2.61 -3.29
C PHE A 73 -3.81 -2.21 -2.66
N ASP A 74 -3.85 -1.32 -1.68
CA ASP A 74 -2.68 -0.92 -0.90
C ASP A 74 -2.85 -1.37 0.55
N VAL A 75 -2.04 -2.34 0.99
CA VAL A 75 -2.27 -3.04 2.26
C VAL A 75 -1.36 -2.47 3.34
N PHE A 76 -1.94 -1.82 4.34
CA PHE A 76 -1.23 -1.23 5.48
C PHE A 76 -1.33 -2.12 6.73
N PRO A 77 -0.23 -2.41 7.41
CA PRO A 77 -0.26 -3.10 8.69
C PRO A 77 -0.63 -2.16 9.83
N VAL A 78 -1.56 -2.59 10.68
CA VAL A 78 -1.82 -1.98 11.99
C VAL A 78 -1.06 -2.77 13.04
N VAL A 79 0.19 -2.38 13.27
CA VAL A 79 1.13 -3.10 14.15
C VAL A 79 0.83 -2.77 15.63
N PRO A 80 0.55 -3.78 16.46
CA PRO A 80 0.43 -3.58 17.91
C PRO A 80 1.71 -3.02 18.55
N GLU A 81 1.54 -2.14 19.53
CA GLU A 81 2.64 -1.38 20.17
C GLU A 81 3.77 -2.28 20.74
N HIS A 82 3.42 -3.47 21.26
CA HIS A 82 4.39 -4.40 21.85
C HIS A 82 5.35 -5.05 20.84
N TYR A 83 5.09 -4.91 19.54
CA TYR A 83 6.01 -5.34 18.48
C TYR A 83 6.96 -4.23 18.02
N LYS A 84 6.70 -2.98 18.39
CA LYS A 84 7.48 -1.85 17.90
C LYS A 84 8.79 -1.73 18.64
N ASP A 85 9.84 -1.39 17.90
CA ASP A 85 11.16 -1.10 18.44
C ASP A 85 11.83 0.03 17.65
N LYS A 86 13.00 0.49 18.09
CA LYS A 86 13.69 1.65 17.50
C LYS A 86 14.21 1.45 16.09
N VAL A 87 14.35 0.20 15.65
CA VAL A 87 14.97 -0.16 14.37
C VAL A 87 14.00 -0.92 13.46
N ALA A 88 12.72 -0.94 13.83
CA ALA A 88 11.63 -1.55 13.10
C ALA A 88 11.88 -3.02 12.71
N THR A 89 12.42 -3.86 13.62
CA THR A 89 12.84 -5.24 13.26
C THR A 89 11.71 -6.10 12.67
N LYS A 90 10.46 -5.81 13.02
CA LYS A 90 9.27 -6.52 12.52
C LYS A 90 8.86 -6.15 11.09
N SER A 91 9.41 -5.08 10.53
CA SER A 91 9.11 -4.65 9.15
C SER A 91 9.56 -5.68 8.10
N TYR A 92 10.63 -6.45 8.38
CA TYR A 92 11.22 -7.44 7.48
C TYR A 92 11.25 -8.86 8.10
N ASP A 93 10.43 -9.13 9.11
CA ASP A 93 10.32 -10.46 9.72
C ASP A 93 9.36 -11.34 8.89
N ASP A 94 9.92 -12.36 8.22
CA ASP A 94 9.17 -13.27 7.34
C ASP A 94 8.06 -14.06 8.06
N ASP A 95 8.17 -14.21 9.38
CA ASP A 95 7.18 -14.89 10.22
C ASP A 95 6.13 -13.94 10.80
N PHE A 96 6.21 -12.65 10.52
CA PHE A 96 5.27 -11.66 11.03
C PHE A 96 3.89 -11.77 10.37
N PHE A 97 2.86 -11.29 11.07
CA PHE A 97 1.46 -11.46 10.62
C PHE A 97 1.22 -10.82 9.25
N TYR A 98 1.89 -9.70 8.98
CA TYR A 98 1.76 -8.95 7.74
C TYR A 98 2.26 -9.77 6.54
N GLN A 99 3.49 -10.28 6.58
CA GLN A 99 4.08 -11.13 5.54
C GLN A 99 3.24 -12.40 5.30
N LYS A 100 2.75 -13.03 6.38
CA LYS A 100 1.84 -14.19 6.29
C LYS A 100 0.54 -13.84 5.57
N ALA A 101 -0.05 -12.69 5.88
CA ALA A 101 -1.26 -12.20 5.21
C ALA A 101 -1.02 -11.88 3.74
N LEU A 102 0.08 -11.19 3.41
CA LEU A 102 0.45 -10.86 2.03
C LEU A 102 0.56 -12.10 1.14
N ARG A 103 1.29 -13.13 1.61
CA ARG A 103 1.38 -14.42 0.89
C ARG A 103 0.02 -15.07 0.70
N ARG A 104 -0.86 -14.99 1.71
CA ARG A 104 -2.21 -15.55 1.62
C ARG A 104 -3.08 -14.77 0.62
N ILE A 105 -3.02 -13.44 0.63
CA ILE A 105 -3.73 -12.58 -0.32
C ILE A 105 -3.31 -12.92 -1.75
N LYS A 106 -2.00 -12.96 -2.05
CA LYS A 106 -1.51 -13.30 -3.39
C LYS A 106 -1.80 -14.73 -3.82
N GLN A 107 -1.86 -15.67 -2.88
CA GLN A 107 -2.27 -17.05 -3.16
C GLN A 107 -3.75 -17.13 -3.59
N GLU A 108 -4.61 -16.35 -2.94
CA GLU A 108 -6.07 -16.40 -3.15
C GLU A 108 -6.52 -15.53 -4.33
N PHE A 109 -5.87 -14.39 -4.54
CA PHE A 109 -6.19 -13.40 -5.56
C PHE A 109 -4.94 -13.06 -6.42
N PRO A 110 -4.40 -14.01 -7.19
CA PRO A 110 -3.24 -13.76 -8.04
C PRO A 110 -3.47 -12.66 -9.09
N GLU A 111 -4.73 -12.39 -9.45
CA GLU A 111 -5.15 -11.34 -10.38
C GLU A 111 -5.21 -9.93 -9.76
N ALA A 112 -5.23 -9.82 -8.43
CA ALA A 112 -5.23 -8.55 -7.74
C ALA A 112 -3.80 -7.97 -7.77
N ALA A 113 -3.70 -6.69 -8.15
CA ALA A 113 -2.47 -5.93 -8.01
C ALA A 113 -2.36 -5.46 -6.56
N ILE A 114 -1.40 -6.02 -5.83
CA ILE A 114 -1.15 -5.65 -4.44
C ILE A 114 0.04 -4.70 -4.40
N MET A 115 -0.21 -3.55 -3.78
CA MET A 115 0.77 -2.58 -3.35
C MET A 115 0.98 -2.72 -1.84
N THR A 116 2.22 -2.54 -1.40
CA THR A 116 2.56 -2.50 0.02
C THR A 116 3.43 -1.29 0.32
N ASP A 117 3.24 -0.76 1.51
CA ASP A 117 4.00 0.36 2.02
C ASP A 117 5.37 -0.07 2.56
N VAL A 118 6.41 0.69 2.21
CA VAL A 118 7.76 0.57 2.73
C VAL A 118 8.11 1.85 3.47
N ALA A 119 7.80 1.85 4.77
CA ALA A 119 8.16 2.86 5.74
C ALA A 119 8.28 2.23 7.14
N LEU A 120 8.99 2.90 8.05
CA LEU A 120 9.21 2.38 9.40
C LEU A 120 8.16 2.83 10.42
N ASP A 121 7.31 3.83 10.14
CA ASP A 121 6.40 4.41 11.13
C ASP A 121 5.43 3.42 11.81
N PRO A 122 4.91 2.35 11.15
CA PRO A 122 4.05 1.41 11.84
C PRO A 122 4.85 0.54 12.82
N TYR A 123 6.15 0.39 12.60
CA TYR A 123 7.03 -0.54 13.31
C TYR A 123 7.97 0.18 14.30
N ASN A 124 8.18 1.48 14.13
CA ASN A 124 9.08 2.27 14.92
C ASN A 124 8.41 2.71 16.23
N SER A 125 9.06 2.47 17.37
CA SER A 125 8.52 2.84 18.69
C SER A 125 8.40 4.36 18.91
N ASP A 126 9.18 5.16 18.19
CA ASP A 126 9.11 6.63 18.20
C ASP A 126 8.12 7.16 17.14
N GLY A 127 7.58 6.28 16.27
CA GLY A 127 6.55 6.62 15.28
C GLY A 127 7.05 7.42 14.07
N HIS A 128 8.35 7.36 13.79
CA HIS A 128 8.98 8.01 12.63
C HIS A 128 9.25 7.03 11.50
N ASP A 129 9.26 7.54 10.26
CA ASP A 129 9.47 6.77 9.02
C ASP A 129 10.90 6.20 8.89
N GLY A 130 11.82 6.58 9.78
CA GLY A 130 13.21 6.14 9.79
C GLY A 130 13.79 5.92 11.19
N ILE A 131 15.03 5.46 11.26
CA ILE A 131 15.76 5.24 12.50
C ILE A 131 16.07 6.58 13.16
N VAL A 132 15.77 6.71 14.45
CA VAL A 132 15.99 7.93 15.23
C VAL A 132 17.22 7.79 16.13
N GLU A 133 18.17 8.71 15.97
CA GLU A 133 19.33 8.87 16.85
C GLU A 133 19.51 10.34 17.21
N ASP A 134 19.63 10.64 18.51
CA ASP A 134 19.78 12.01 19.04
C ASP A 134 18.77 13.04 18.49
N GLY A 135 17.52 12.59 18.26
CA GLY A 135 16.43 13.42 17.75
C GLY A 135 16.51 13.72 16.25
N LYS A 136 17.36 13.01 15.51
CA LYS A 136 17.47 13.07 14.05
C LYS A 136 17.06 11.74 13.44
N ILE A 137 16.38 11.82 12.30
CA ILE A 137 16.13 10.65 11.46
C ILE A 137 17.37 10.43 10.59
N LEU A 138 17.97 9.26 10.71
CA LEU A 138 19.18 8.89 9.99
C LEU A 138 18.81 8.41 8.58
N ASN A 139 19.40 9.00 7.54
CA ASN A 139 19.02 8.71 6.16
C ASN A 139 19.49 7.31 5.72
N ASP A 140 20.80 7.10 5.66
CA ASP A 140 21.41 5.94 5.02
C ASP A 140 21.18 4.66 5.83
N GLU A 141 21.22 4.76 7.15
CA GLU A 141 20.89 3.67 8.07
C GLU A 141 19.42 3.23 7.93
N THR A 142 18.53 4.16 7.61
CA THR A 142 17.12 3.84 7.31
C THR A 142 17.00 3.10 5.98
N LEU A 143 17.77 3.49 4.96
CA LEU A 143 17.76 2.80 3.65
C LEU A 143 18.05 1.31 3.78
N GLU A 144 18.98 0.91 4.65
CA GLU A 144 19.29 -0.50 4.89
C GLU A 144 18.08 -1.30 5.39
N VAL A 145 17.25 -0.70 6.25
CA VAL A 145 16.04 -1.35 6.78
C VAL A 145 14.93 -1.36 5.72
N LEU A 146 14.73 -0.25 5.01
CA LEU A 146 13.74 -0.16 3.93
C LEU A 146 14.05 -1.17 2.80
N GLY A 147 15.33 -1.37 2.46
CA GLY A 147 15.73 -2.40 1.51
C GLY A 147 15.38 -3.81 1.96
N LYS A 148 15.60 -4.15 3.24
CA LYS A 148 15.19 -5.44 3.82
C LYS A 148 13.67 -5.61 3.82
N GLN A 149 12.93 -4.56 4.16
CA GLN A 149 11.47 -4.53 4.16
C GLN A 149 10.92 -4.75 2.75
N ALA A 150 11.42 -3.99 1.77
CA ALA A 150 11.04 -4.14 0.36
C ALA A 150 11.33 -5.56 -0.15
N LEU A 151 12.49 -6.12 0.18
CA LEU A 151 12.85 -7.49 -0.20
C LEU A 151 11.93 -8.54 0.43
N SER A 152 11.61 -8.41 1.73
CA SER A 152 10.69 -9.33 2.43
C SER A 152 9.28 -9.26 1.84
N GLN A 153 8.79 -8.06 1.52
CA GLN A 153 7.50 -7.86 0.87
C GLN A 153 7.49 -8.42 -0.57
N ALA A 154 8.54 -8.17 -1.36
CA ALA A 154 8.69 -8.74 -2.70
C ALA A 154 8.71 -10.28 -2.68
N ALA A 155 9.37 -10.89 -1.69
CA ALA A 155 9.38 -12.33 -1.48
C ALA A 155 7.99 -12.92 -1.15
N CYS A 156 7.02 -12.08 -0.77
CA CYS A 156 5.62 -12.49 -0.60
C CYS A 156 4.82 -12.53 -1.92
N GLY A 157 5.41 -12.13 -3.03
CA GLY A 157 4.77 -12.10 -4.36
C GLY A 157 4.02 -10.80 -4.66
N ILE A 158 4.40 -9.70 -4.00
CA ILE A 158 3.78 -8.39 -4.15
C ILE A 158 4.17 -7.73 -5.47
N ASP A 159 3.22 -7.01 -6.08
CA ASP A 159 3.37 -6.45 -7.42
C ASP A 159 4.05 -5.07 -7.40
N ILE A 160 3.74 -4.26 -6.38
CA ILE A 160 4.18 -2.86 -6.26
C ILE A 160 4.70 -2.56 -4.85
N ILE A 161 5.92 -2.02 -4.77
CA ILE A 161 6.48 -1.45 -3.55
C ILE A 161 6.22 0.07 -3.54
N GLY A 162 5.57 0.57 -2.51
CA GLY A 162 5.29 1.99 -2.28
C GLY A 162 6.14 2.58 -1.15
N PRO A 163 7.36 3.07 -1.41
CA PRO A 163 8.18 3.68 -0.38
C PRO A 163 7.69 5.10 -0.04
N SER A 164 7.06 5.25 1.12
CA SER A 164 6.50 6.53 1.61
C SER A 164 7.42 7.27 2.59
N ASP A 165 8.58 6.69 2.92
CA ASP A 165 9.54 7.12 3.94
C ASP A 165 10.25 8.47 3.70
N MET A 166 10.24 8.96 2.45
CA MET A 166 10.84 10.23 2.03
C MET A 166 12.37 10.36 2.26
N MET A 167 13.12 9.28 2.47
CA MET A 167 14.58 9.32 2.57
C MET A 167 15.25 9.66 1.23
N ASP A 168 16.38 10.37 1.28
CA ASP A 168 17.16 10.67 0.09
C ASP A 168 17.73 9.39 -0.51
N GLY A 169 17.53 9.18 -1.82
CA GLY A 169 18.10 8.05 -2.55
C GLY A 169 17.35 6.71 -2.41
N ARG A 170 16.29 6.61 -1.58
CA ARG A 170 15.65 5.32 -1.27
C ARG A 170 15.17 4.52 -2.48
N VAL A 171 14.64 5.19 -3.50
CA VAL A 171 14.10 4.52 -4.70
C VAL A 171 15.20 3.79 -5.46
N GLY A 172 16.37 4.42 -5.60
CA GLY A 172 17.54 3.80 -6.23
C GLY A 172 18.05 2.62 -5.42
N TYR A 173 18.19 2.83 -4.10
CA TYR A 173 18.65 1.78 -3.18
C TYR A 173 17.72 0.56 -3.17
N ILE A 174 16.40 0.76 -3.06
CA ILE A 174 15.40 -0.31 -3.10
C ILE A 174 15.44 -1.05 -4.44
N ARG A 175 15.56 -0.31 -5.56
CA ARG A 175 15.71 -0.93 -6.89
C ARG A 175 16.93 -1.83 -6.96
N GLU A 176 18.10 -1.36 -6.52
CA GLU A 176 19.33 -2.15 -6.49
C GLU A 176 19.15 -3.43 -5.66
N VAL A 177 18.59 -3.33 -4.45
CA VAL A 177 18.32 -4.48 -3.59
C VAL A 177 17.37 -5.49 -4.25
N LEU A 178 16.29 -5.04 -4.88
CA LEU A 178 15.35 -5.93 -5.56
C LEU A 178 16.00 -6.63 -6.75
N ASP A 179 16.73 -5.91 -7.59
CA ASP A 179 17.37 -6.44 -8.79
C ASP A 179 18.47 -7.46 -8.44
N GLU A 180 19.30 -7.17 -7.43
CA GLU A 180 20.36 -8.08 -6.95
C GLU A 180 19.81 -9.40 -6.40
N ASN A 181 18.56 -9.41 -5.92
CA ASN A 181 17.89 -10.59 -5.40
C ASN A 181 16.90 -11.22 -6.40
N GLY A 182 16.88 -10.75 -7.66
CA GLY A 182 16.10 -11.35 -8.74
C GLY A 182 14.62 -10.91 -8.82
N PHE A 183 14.22 -9.88 -8.07
CA PHE A 183 12.87 -9.30 -8.10
C PHE A 183 12.75 -8.17 -9.12
N THR A 184 13.24 -8.40 -10.35
CA THR A 184 13.37 -7.36 -11.38
C THR A 184 12.03 -6.78 -11.86
N ASP A 185 10.96 -7.58 -11.82
CA ASP A 185 9.64 -7.21 -12.34
C ASP A 185 8.75 -6.49 -11.30
N VAL A 186 9.18 -6.44 -10.03
CA VAL A 186 8.44 -5.73 -8.97
C VAL A 186 8.51 -4.23 -9.24
N SER A 187 7.35 -3.56 -9.28
CA SER A 187 7.27 -2.12 -9.54
C SER A 187 7.60 -1.31 -8.28
N ILE A 188 8.07 -0.07 -8.47
CA ILE A 188 8.22 0.91 -7.37
C ILE A 188 7.32 2.10 -7.71
N MET A 189 6.39 2.43 -6.82
CA MET A 189 5.53 3.62 -6.92
C MET A 189 5.98 4.66 -5.90
N SER A 190 6.72 5.66 -6.37
CA SER A 190 7.32 6.74 -5.56
C SER A 190 6.56 8.06 -5.68
#